data_AF-A0A371RLV2-F1
#
_entry.id   AF-A0A371RLV2-F1
#
_cell.length_a   1.000
_cell.length_b   1.000
_cell.length_c   1.000
_cell.angle_alpha   90.00
_cell.angle_beta   90.00
_cell.angle_gamma   90.00
#
_symmetry.space_group_name_H-M   'P 1'
#
loop_
_entity.id
_entity.type
_entity.pdbx_description
1 polymer ?
#
loop_
_entity_poly.entity_id
_entity_poly.type
_entity_poly.pdbx_seq_one_letter_code
_entity_poly.pdbx_strand_id
1 'polypeptide(L)' 'MTKDGIPMIVNGRELSEMEIGILREAKERREQIALEDAEREIGGADRTTNPTRYGDWEKAGRAVDFS' A
#
# COMPACT_ATOMS: atom_id res chain seq x y z
N MET A 1 1.65 17.21 11.47
CA MET A 1 1.05 17.01 10.12
C MET A 1 1.57 18.12 9.22
N THR A 2 1.80 17.84 7.94
CA THR A 2 2.15 18.88 6.95
C THR A 2 0.91 19.71 6.60
N LYS A 3 1.12 20.87 5.96
CA LYS A 3 0.01 21.71 5.45
C LYS A 3 -0.92 20.97 4.50
N ASP A 4 -0.40 19.97 3.79
CA ASP A 4 -1.13 19.18 2.79
C ASP A 4 -1.83 17.94 3.41
N GLY A 5 -1.83 17.82 4.74
CA GLY A 5 -2.48 16.72 5.47
C GLY A 5 -1.68 15.42 5.55
N ILE A 6 -0.40 15.42 5.15
CA ILE A 6 0.47 14.24 5.26
C ILE A 6 0.97 14.12 6.70
N PRO A 7 0.92 12.92 7.33
CA PRO A 7 1.47 12.73 8.66
C PRO A 7 2.99 12.93 8.65
N MET A 8 3.53 13.54 9.71
CA MET A 8 4.98 13.64 9.90
C MET A 8 5.50 12.52 10.80
N ILE A 9 4.63 11.92 11.60
CA ILE A 9 4.93 10.82 12.51
C ILE A 9 3.91 9.72 12.25
N VAL A 10 4.39 8.49 12.10
CA VAL A 10 3.56 7.28 11.96
C VAL A 10 4.14 6.22 12.90
N ASN A 11 3.28 5.62 13.74
CA ASN A 11 3.69 4.60 14.73
C ASN A 11 4.86 5.04 15.63
N GLY A 12 4.89 6.33 16.01
CA GLY A 12 5.95 6.89 16.87
C GLY A 12 7.29 7.15 16.17
N ARG A 13 7.40 6.93 14.86
CA ARG A 13 8.58 7.27 14.05
C ARG A 13 8.31 8.49 13.19
N GLU A 14 9.28 9.42 13.17
CA GLU A 14 9.29 10.54 12.22
C GLU A 14 9.61 10.06 10.80
N LEU A 15 8.86 10.61 9.84
CA LEU A 15 9.08 10.37 8.42
C LEU A 15 10.16 11.30 7.89
N SER A 16 11.04 10.76 7.05
CA SER A 16 11.99 11.51 6.25
C SER A 16 11.29 12.37 5.20
N GLU A 17 12.00 13.37 4.68
CA GLU A 17 11.51 14.21 3.59
C GLU A 17 11.16 13.40 2.34
N MET A 18 11.92 12.33 2.06
CA MET A 18 11.66 11.43 0.95
C MET A 18 10.35 10.65 1.15
N GLU A 19 10.11 10.10 2.34
CA GLU A 19 8.88 9.38 2.67
C GLU A 19 7.65 10.32 2.56
N ILE A 20 7.78 11.56 3.05
CA ILE A 20 6.73 12.59 2.90
C ILE A 20 6.49 12.93 1.42
N GLY A 21 7.55 13.03 0.61
CA GLY A 21 7.47 13.29 -0.83
C GLY A 21 6.71 12.18 -1.57
N ILE A 22 7.03 10.91 -1.29
CA ILE A 22 6.36 9.75 -1.89
C ILE A 22 4.87 9.73 -1.52
N LEU A 23 4.53 10.01 -0.25
CA LEU A 23 3.13 10.07 0.18
C LEU A 23 2.35 11.20 -0.51
N ARG A 24 3.02 12.33 -0.80
CA ARG A 24 2.42 13.45 -1.53
C ARG A 24 2.10 13.06 -2.96
N GLU A 25 3.05 12.49 -3.68
CA GLU A 25 2.86 12.03 -5.06
C GLU A 25 1.74 10.97 -5.14
N ALA A 26 1.71 10.02 -4.19
CA ALA A 26 0.64 9.03 -4.12
C ALA A 26 -0.74 9.66 -3.87
N LYS A 27 -0.82 10.73 -3.07
CA LYS A 27 -2.05 11.48 -2.83
C LYS A 27 -2.51 12.18 -4.12
N GLU A 28 -1.60 12.89 -4.79
CA GLU A 28 -1.89 13.57 -6.06
C GLU A 28 -2.37 12.56 -7.12
N ARG A 29 -1.72 11.40 -7.24
CA ARG A 29 -2.17 10.32 -8.15
C ARG A 29 -3.58 9.83 -7.83
N ARG A 30 -3.94 9.67 -6.55
CA ARG A 30 -5.31 9.28 -6.15
C ARG A 30 -6.33 10.35 -6.50
N GLU A 31 -5.99 11.62 -6.30
CA GLU A 31 -6.89 12.73 -6.65
C GLU A 31 -7.12 12.83 -8.17
N GLN A 32 -6.10 12.52 -8.99
CA GLN A 32 -6.24 12.45 -10.45
C GLN A 32 -7.09 11.24 -10.90
N ILE A 33 -6.96 10.10 -10.23
CA ILE A 33 -7.73 8.87 -10.55
C ILE A 33 -9.17 8.95 -10.04
N ALA A 34 -9.43 9.68 -8.95
CA ALA A 34 -10.76 9.82 -8.34
C ALA A 34 -11.82 10.53 -9.22
N LEU A 35 -11.48 10.85 -10.48
CA LEU A 35 -12.38 11.34 -11.52
C LEU A 35 -12.89 10.24 -12.47
N GLU A 36 -12.41 9.00 -12.38
CA GLU A 36 -13.08 7.86 -13.00
C GLU A 36 -14.17 7.36 -12.03
N ASP A 37 -15.44 7.62 -12.37
CA ASP A 37 -16.62 7.00 -11.77
C ASP A 37 -16.58 5.47 -12.00
N ALA A 38 -15.65 4.79 -11.34
CA ALA A 38 -15.55 3.36 -11.36
C ALA A 38 -16.72 2.81 -10.53
N GLU A 39 -17.64 2.12 -11.19
CA GLU A 39 -18.73 1.42 -10.52
C GLU A 39 -18.15 0.51 -9.43
N ARG A 40 -18.74 0.57 -8.24
CA ARG A 40 -18.34 -0.29 -7.12
C ARG A 40 -18.50 -1.75 -7.55
N GLU A 41 -17.41 -2.49 -7.57
CA GLU A 41 -17.42 -3.92 -7.92
C GLU A 41 -18.35 -4.68 -6.95
N ILE A 42 -19.43 -5.27 -7.48
CA ILE A 42 -20.36 -6.11 -6.71
C ILE A 42 -19.92 -7.57 -6.89
N GLY A 43 -19.50 -8.21 -5.79
CA GLY A 43 -18.98 -9.59 -5.82
C GLY A 43 -17.53 -9.68 -6.29
N GLY A 44 -16.73 -8.66 -5.98
CA GLY A 44 -15.40 -8.49 -6.57
C GLY A 44 -14.44 -9.65 -6.38
N ALA A 45 -13.37 -9.64 -7.18
CA ALA A 45 -12.44 -10.75 -7.38
C ALA A 45 -12.37 -11.68 -6.17
N ASP A 46 -12.86 -12.92 -6.33
CA ASP A 46 -12.64 -13.98 -5.36
C ASP A 46 -11.17 -13.91 -4.95
N ARG A 47 -10.86 -14.13 -3.67
CA ARG A 47 -9.52 -13.95 -3.08
C ARG A 47 -8.47 -14.93 -3.67
N THR A 48 -8.78 -15.52 -4.82
CA THR A 48 -8.07 -16.54 -5.58
C THR A 48 -6.74 -16.05 -6.13
N THR A 49 -6.54 -14.75 -6.35
CA THR A 49 -5.18 -14.21 -6.54
C THR A 49 -4.52 -14.08 -5.18
N ASN A 50 -4.23 -15.22 -4.56
CA ASN A 50 -3.46 -15.30 -3.34
C ASN A 50 -1.98 -15.17 -3.73
N PRO A 51 -1.33 -14.00 -3.57
CA PRO A 51 0.07 -13.83 -3.96
C PRO A 51 1.01 -14.72 -3.13
N THR A 52 0.55 -15.29 -2.01
CA THR A 52 1.26 -16.32 -1.25
C THR A 52 1.36 -17.67 -1.96
N ARG A 53 0.70 -17.87 -3.12
CA ARG A 53 0.75 -19.18 -3.81
C ARG A 53 2.08 -19.47 -4.51
N TYR A 54 2.92 -18.46 -4.77
CA TYR A 54 4.21 -18.67 -5.45
C TYR A 54 5.32 -17.83 -4.82
N GLY A 55 5.92 -18.37 -3.75
CA GLY A 55 7.19 -17.87 -3.24
C GLY A 55 7.62 -18.62 -1.99
N ASP A 56 8.56 -19.55 -2.14
CA ASP A 56 9.31 -20.09 -1.01
C ASP A 56 10.14 -18.95 -0.43
N TRP A 57 9.65 -18.33 0.65
CA TRP A 57 10.48 -17.35 1.34
C TRP A 57 11.51 -18.11 2.17
N GLU A 58 12.73 -18.22 1.64
CA GLU A 58 13.87 -18.70 2.42
C GLU A 58 14.37 -17.60 3.36
N LYS A 59 14.29 -17.87 4.66
CA LYS A 59 15.00 -17.10 5.69
C LYS A 59 15.87 -18.04 6.51
N ALA A 60 17.18 -17.82 6.48
CA ALA A 60 18.16 -18.67 7.17
C ALA A 60 18.01 -20.17 6.85
N GLY A 61 17.77 -20.50 5.56
CA GLY A 61 17.63 -21.87 5.07
C GLY A 61 16.34 -22.59 5.45
N ARG A 62 15.30 -21.85 5.88
CA ARG A 62 13.97 -22.41 6.15
C ARG A 62 12.95 -21.75 5.23
N ALA A 63 12.25 -22.58 4.45
CA ALA A 63 11.05 -22.17 3.74
C ALA A 63 9.90 -21.99 4.75
N VAL A 64 9.27 -20.82 4.73
CA VAL A 64 8.13 -20.48 5.61
C VAL A 64 6.90 -20.29 4.74
N ASP A 65 5.82 -20.98 5.08
CA ASP A 65 4.49 -20.81 4.47
C ASP A 65 3.55 -20.11 5.46
N PHE A 66 2.72 -19.19 4.95
CA PHE A 66 1.68 -18.49 5.70
C PHE A 66 0.32 -19.07 5.30
N SER A 67 0.06 -20.31 5.77
CA SER A 67 -1.24 -20.99 5.65
C SER A 67 -2.34 -20.30 6.45
#